data_AF-A0A397FXA8-F1
#
_entry.id   AF-A0A397FXA8-F1
#
_cell.length_a   1.000
_cell.length_b   1.000
_cell.length_c   1.000
_cell.angle_alpha   90.00
_cell.angle_beta   90.00
_cell.angle_gamma   90.00
#
_symmetry.space_group_name_H-M   'P 1'
#
loop_
_entity.id
_entity.type
_entity.pdbx_description
1 polymer ?
#
loop_
_entity_poly.entity_id
_entity_poly.type
_entity_poly.pdbx_seq_one_letter_code
_entity_poly.pdbx_strand_id
1 'polypeptide(L)'
;MLRVLVLSVLLACCAVDAAPARVSVDTSLDLPWFSYEGDSHFEFGEALGKQFRVEINDRLRLSSQLQGVLLPFYATPLGKSTYDKYLSAHNHTFPVRPAIPLLKCHRSDVNRTALVTAKIKNNPWFTAFTYLGDLPTGAFGANQHGVAFSMNCVKNVTIVCFVGRQPVFPSSYHRLRRYTHVTPPSSVASILALLGDQVSERAMSSYTSYPIFHDDKSHAKGELSNWTLITVLFDVKNGVLYLLRPRVNPGEARVAMVVDLLDVQHVKVLHTASEQDLAKTNMLATTKARS
;
A
#
# COMPACT_ATOMS: atom_id res chain seq x y z
N MET A 1 -49.39 -37.26 -48.29
CA MET A 1 -48.01 -37.41 -47.77
C MET A 1 -47.38 -36.02 -47.69
N LEU A 2 -47.37 -35.41 -46.51
CA LEU A 2 -46.82 -34.06 -46.30
C LEU A 2 -45.76 -34.18 -45.18
N ARG A 3 -44.48 -34.12 -45.56
CA ARG A 3 -43.36 -34.12 -44.60
C ARG A 3 -43.18 -32.70 -44.07
N VAL A 4 -43.52 -32.49 -42.80
CA VAL A 4 -43.21 -31.26 -42.06
C VAL A 4 -41.74 -31.34 -41.64
N LEU A 5 -40.92 -30.45 -42.18
CA LEU A 5 -39.53 -30.24 -41.77
C LEU A 5 -39.54 -29.28 -40.57
N VAL A 6 -39.37 -29.81 -39.35
CA VAL A 6 -39.16 -28.97 -38.16
C VAL A 6 -37.69 -28.56 -38.15
N LEU A 7 -37.43 -27.28 -38.46
CA LEU A 7 -36.10 -26.68 -38.39
C LEU A 7 -35.83 -26.26 -36.94
N SER A 8 -35.06 -27.07 -36.22
CA SER A 8 -34.57 -26.74 -34.88
C SER A 8 -33.53 -25.62 -34.98
N VAL A 9 -33.94 -24.37 -34.67
CA VAL A 9 -33.00 -23.26 -34.47
C VAL A 9 -32.31 -23.48 -33.11
N LEU A 10 -31.14 -24.09 -33.15
CA LEU A 10 -30.18 -24.07 -32.04
C LEU A 10 -29.66 -22.63 -31.92
N LEU A 11 -30.21 -21.88 -30.97
CA LEU A 11 -29.59 -20.66 -30.47
C LEU A 11 -28.28 -21.09 -29.77
N ALA A 12 -27.18 -21.09 -30.52
CA ALA A 12 -25.85 -21.11 -29.91
C ALA A 12 -25.71 -19.78 -29.16
N CYS A 13 -26.00 -19.80 -27.86
CA CYS A 13 -25.49 -18.79 -26.95
C CYS A 13 -23.96 -18.89 -27.04
N CYS A 14 -23.35 -18.09 -27.91
CA CYS A 14 -21.95 -17.76 -27.80
C CYS A 14 -21.79 -17.10 -26.43
N ALA A 15 -21.43 -17.89 -25.42
CA ALA A 15 -20.75 -17.35 -24.26
C ALA A 15 -19.54 -16.61 -24.85
N VAL A 16 -19.60 -15.28 -24.80
CA VAL A 16 -18.43 -14.46 -25.10
C VAL A 16 -17.46 -14.83 -23.98
N ASP A 17 -16.50 -15.70 -24.28
CA ASP A 17 -15.42 -15.98 -23.34
C ASP A 17 -14.81 -14.63 -22.97
N ALA A 18 -14.85 -14.31 -21.68
CA ALA A 18 -14.22 -13.12 -21.16
C ALA A 18 -12.75 -13.14 -21.59
N ALA A 19 -12.26 -12.01 -22.11
CA ALA A 19 -10.87 -11.92 -22.55
C ALA A 19 -9.95 -12.33 -21.39
N PRO A 20 -8.89 -13.11 -21.64
CA PRO A 20 -8.00 -13.56 -20.58
C PRO A 20 -7.39 -12.35 -19.86
N ALA A 21 -7.27 -12.47 -18.54
CA ALA A 21 -6.68 -11.42 -17.73
C ALA A 21 -5.27 -11.07 -18.22
N ARG A 22 -4.99 -9.77 -18.33
CA ARG A 22 -3.67 -9.25 -18.69
C ARG A 22 -2.90 -8.95 -17.42
N VAL A 23 -1.70 -9.51 -17.32
CA VAL A 23 -0.80 -9.31 -16.18
C VAL A 23 0.53 -8.77 -16.69
N SER A 24 1.08 -7.77 -16.00
CA SER A 24 2.43 -7.26 -16.27
C SER A 24 3.14 -7.04 -14.95
N VAL A 25 4.42 -7.41 -14.88
CA VAL A 25 5.19 -7.35 -13.63
C VAL A 25 6.57 -6.82 -13.91
N ASP A 26 7.02 -5.91 -13.05
CA ASP A 26 8.39 -5.43 -13.00
C ASP A 26 8.96 -5.65 -11.60
N THR A 27 9.98 -6.50 -11.52
CA THR A 27 10.67 -6.84 -10.27
C THR A 27 12.10 -6.31 -10.23
N SER A 28 12.46 -5.38 -11.13
CA SER A 28 13.81 -4.82 -11.22
C SER A 28 14.17 -3.86 -10.08
N LEU A 29 13.17 -3.41 -9.31
CA LEU A 29 13.34 -2.52 -8.16
C LEU A 29 12.97 -3.26 -6.85
N ASP A 30 13.52 -2.77 -5.73
CA ASP A 30 13.20 -3.28 -4.38
C ASP A 30 11.69 -3.25 -4.06
N LEU A 31 10.97 -2.30 -4.66
CA LEU A 31 9.51 -2.26 -4.69
C LEU A 31 9.05 -2.72 -6.08
N PRO A 32 8.58 -3.96 -6.26
CA PRO A 32 8.06 -4.41 -7.53
C PRO A 32 6.76 -3.69 -7.91
N TRP A 33 6.52 -3.56 -9.22
CA TRP A 33 5.25 -3.13 -9.77
C TRP A 33 4.50 -4.33 -10.37
N PHE A 34 3.21 -4.43 -10.09
CA PHE A 34 2.32 -5.46 -10.60
C PHE A 34 1.07 -4.80 -11.20
N SER A 35 0.76 -5.13 -12.45
CA SER A 35 -0.41 -4.66 -13.16
C SER A 35 -1.35 -5.81 -13.50
N TYR A 36 -2.66 -5.61 -13.33
CA TYR A 36 -3.71 -6.56 -13.67
C TYR A 36 -4.90 -5.87 -14.35
N GLU A 37 -5.35 -6.41 -15.50
CA GLU A 37 -6.64 -6.08 -16.11
C GLU A 37 -7.42 -7.39 -16.35
N GLY A 38 -8.60 -7.52 -15.76
CA GLY A 38 -9.44 -8.71 -15.96
C GLY A 38 -10.79 -8.60 -15.27
N ASP A 39 -11.61 -9.64 -15.38
CA ASP A 39 -13.03 -9.58 -14.99
C ASP A 39 -13.34 -10.23 -13.62
N SER A 40 -12.34 -10.61 -12.83
CA SER A 40 -12.56 -11.33 -11.58
C SER A 40 -11.67 -10.85 -10.44
N HIS A 41 -12.30 -10.51 -9.31
CA HIS A 41 -11.59 -10.23 -8.06
C HIS A 41 -10.82 -11.45 -7.56
N PHE A 42 -11.34 -12.65 -7.82
CA PHE A 42 -10.67 -13.89 -7.45
C PHE A 42 -9.43 -14.11 -8.30
N GLU A 43 -9.53 -13.95 -9.62
CA GLU A 43 -8.38 -14.10 -10.52
C GLU A 43 -7.31 -13.03 -10.27
N PHE A 44 -7.72 -11.80 -9.96
CA PHE A 44 -6.80 -10.76 -9.50
C PHE A 44 -5.99 -11.22 -8.27
N GLY A 45 -6.69 -11.69 -7.22
CA GLY A 45 -6.05 -12.18 -6.00
C GLY A 45 -5.18 -13.42 -6.25
N GLU A 46 -5.63 -14.32 -7.12
CA GLU A 46 -4.90 -15.52 -7.50
C GLU A 46 -3.63 -15.19 -8.28
N ALA A 47 -3.72 -14.29 -9.27
CA ALA A 47 -2.58 -13.85 -10.08
C ALA A 47 -1.52 -13.16 -9.22
N LEU A 48 -1.94 -12.23 -8.35
CA LEU A 48 -1.05 -11.55 -7.40
C LEU A 48 -0.41 -12.56 -6.42
N GLY A 49 -1.20 -13.49 -5.91
CA GLY A 49 -0.75 -14.53 -4.98
C GLY A 49 0.22 -15.52 -5.60
N LYS A 50 -0.01 -15.93 -6.86
CA LYS A 50 0.90 -16.79 -7.64
C LYS A 50 2.22 -16.06 -7.91
N GLN A 51 2.15 -14.79 -8.33
CA GLN A 51 3.32 -13.98 -8.64
C GLN A 51 4.26 -13.82 -7.44
N PHE A 52 3.70 -13.55 -6.26
CA PHE A 52 4.47 -13.23 -5.06
C PHE A 52 4.39 -14.32 -3.99
N ARG A 53 4.22 -15.59 -4.41
CA ARG A 53 3.99 -16.72 -3.50
C ARG A 53 5.08 -16.86 -2.44
N VAL A 54 6.34 -16.68 -2.85
CA VAL A 54 7.51 -16.85 -1.96
C VAL A 54 7.49 -15.77 -0.89
N GLU A 55 7.34 -14.52 -1.29
CA GLU A 55 7.33 -13.35 -0.42
C GLU A 55 6.14 -13.36 0.54
N ILE A 56 4.96 -13.78 0.07
CA ILE A 56 3.76 -13.95 0.89
C ILE A 56 4.01 -15.03 1.95
N ASN A 57 4.50 -16.21 1.56
CA ASN A 57 4.78 -17.28 2.51
C ASN A 57 5.82 -16.86 3.55
N ASP A 58 6.87 -16.16 3.12
CA ASP A 58 7.87 -15.63 4.03
C ASP A 58 7.29 -14.58 4.99
N ARG A 59 6.42 -13.69 4.50
CA ARG A 59 5.73 -12.71 5.34
C ARG A 59 4.92 -13.39 6.44
N LEU A 60 4.13 -14.40 6.07
CA LEU A 60 3.27 -15.14 6.99
C LEU A 60 4.09 -15.94 8.01
N ARG A 61 5.15 -16.62 7.55
CA ARG A 61 6.05 -17.41 8.39
C ARG A 61 6.82 -16.55 9.39
N LEU A 62 7.25 -15.35 8.99
CA LEU A 62 8.08 -14.47 9.81
C LEU A 62 7.28 -13.47 10.66
N SER A 63 5.95 -13.51 10.58
CA SER A 63 5.08 -12.65 11.38
C SER A 63 4.98 -13.16 12.82
N SER A 64 5.68 -12.52 13.74
CA SER A 64 5.60 -12.86 15.17
C SER A 64 4.19 -12.70 15.74
N GLN A 65 3.44 -11.69 15.29
CA GLN A 65 2.05 -11.49 15.70
C GLN A 65 1.14 -12.62 15.21
N LEU A 66 1.29 -13.04 13.95
CA LEU A 66 0.50 -14.15 13.43
C LEU A 66 0.84 -15.45 14.17
N GLN A 67 2.13 -15.81 14.19
CA GLN A 67 2.60 -17.09 14.71
C GLN A 67 2.47 -17.19 16.23
N GLY A 68 2.78 -16.12 16.96
CA GLY A 68 2.84 -16.13 18.42
C GLY A 68 1.55 -15.70 19.12
N VAL A 69 0.62 -15.04 18.42
CA VAL A 69 -0.61 -14.50 19.05
C VAL A 69 -1.87 -14.96 18.33
N LEU A 70 -2.00 -14.66 17.03
CA LEU A 70 -3.26 -14.86 16.31
C LEU A 70 -3.57 -16.34 16.04
N LEU A 71 -2.59 -17.14 15.59
CA LEU A 71 -2.79 -18.58 15.39
C LEU A 71 -3.06 -19.32 16.70
N PRO A 72 -2.30 -19.10 17.80
CA PRO A 72 -2.62 -19.68 19.10
C PRO A 72 -4.02 -19.28 19.61
N PHE A 73 -4.41 -18.01 19.42
CA PHE A 73 -5.76 -17.57 19.79
C PHE A 73 -6.83 -18.28 18.96
N TYR A 74 -6.66 -18.36 17.64
CA TYR A 74 -7.59 -19.04 16.73
C TYR A 74 -7.78 -20.53 17.10
N ALA A 75 -6.74 -21.19 17.63
CA ALA A 75 -6.81 -22.58 18.10
C ALA A 75 -7.72 -22.76 19.33
N THR A 76 -8.14 -21.68 20.00
CA THR A 76 -9.11 -21.74 21.11
C THR A 76 -10.56 -21.68 20.61
N PRO A 77 -11.54 -22.24 21.35
CA PRO A 77 -12.96 -22.11 20.98
C PRO A 77 -13.44 -20.66 20.84
N LEU A 78 -12.96 -19.77 21.72
CA LEU A 78 -13.26 -18.34 21.66
C LEU A 78 -12.66 -17.69 20.41
N GLY A 79 -11.39 -17.95 20.12
CA GLY A 79 -10.73 -17.38 18.95
C GLY A 79 -11.32 -17.88 17.63
N LYS A 80 -11.62 -19.18 17.53
CA LYS A 80 -12.30 -19.74 16.37
C LYS A 80 -13.69 -19.11 16.16
N SER A 81 -14.54 -19.10 17.19
CA SER A 81 -15.88 -18.50 17.09
C SER A 81 -15.83 -16.99 16.81
N THR A 82 -14.79 -16.30 17.27
CA THR A 82 -14.54 -14.89 16.94
C THR A 82 -14.17 -14.72 15.47
N TYR A 83 -13.23 -15.52 14.96
CA TYR A 83 -12.84 -15.51 13.56
C TYR A 83 -14.03 -15.83 12.64
N ASP A 84 -14.80 -16.88 12.95
CA ASP A 84 -15.96 -17.29 12.17
C ASP A 84 -17.01 -16.16 12.07
N LYS A 85 -17.21 -15.39 13.16
CA LYS A 85 -18.06 -14.19 13.14
C LYS A 85 -17.55 -13.11 12.18
N TYR A 86 -16.25 -12.81 12.21
CA TYR A 86 -15.64 -11.85 11.27
C TYR A 86 -15.75 -12.33 9.82
N LEU A 87 -15.45 -13.61 9.57
CA LEU A 87 -15.54 -14.21 8.26
C LEU A 87 -16.97 -14.17 7.71
N SER A 88 -17.96 -14.52 8.54
CA SER A 88 -19.37 -14.45 8.18
C SER A 88 -19.80 -13.02 7.84
N ALA A 89 -19.47 -12.04 8.70
CA ALA A 89 -19.78 -10.63 8.46
C ALA A 89 -19.10 -10.10 7.18
N HIS A 90 -17.84 -10.49 6.95
CA HIS A 90 -17.10 -10.11 5.74
C HIS A 90 -17.76 -10.68 4.48
N ASN A 91 -18.02 -11.99 4.45
CA ASN A 91 -18.63 -12.64 3.29
C ASN A 91 -20.04 -12.12 3.00
N HIS A 92 -20.80 -11.76 4.06
CA HIS A 92 -22.11 -11.14 3.90
C HIS A 92 -22.02 -9.72 3.33
N THR A 93 -21.09 -8.90 3.83
CA THR A 93 -20.96 -7.48 3.44
C THR A 93 -20.23 -7.32 2.10
N PHE A 94 -19.28 -8.20 1.80
CA PHE A 94 -18.38 -8.13 0.65
C PHE A 94 -18.34 -9.46 -0.11
N PRO A 95 -19.46 -9.91 -0.71
CA PRO A 95 -19.56 -11.25 -1.32
C PRO A 95 -18.62 -11.47 -2.51
N VAL A 96 -18.18 -10.39 -3.18
CA VAL A 96 -17.21 -10.44 -4.29
C VAL A 96 -15.75 -10.45 -3.85
N ARG A 97 -15.50 -10.29 -2.55
CA ARG A 97 -14.19 -10.42 -1.91
C ARG A 97 -14.27 -11.61 -0.95
N PRO A 98 -14.15 -12.86 -1.43
CA PRO A 98 -14.01 -13.98 -0.49
C PRO A 98 -12.84 -13.64 0.43
N ALA A 99 -13.06 -13.78 1.74
CA ALA A 99 -12.13 -13.26 2.74
C ALA A 99 -10.69 -13.73 2.48
N ILE A 100 -9.90 -12.87 1.86
CA ILE A 100 -8.45 -12.97 1.92
C ILE A 100 -8.12 -12.51 3.34
N PRO A 101 -7.52 -13.36 4.18
CA PRO A 101 -7.21 -12.99 5.55
C PRO A 101 -6.39 -11.69 5.54
N LEU A 102 -7.01 -10.59 5.98
CA LEU A 102 -6.34 -9.30 6.14
C LEU A 102 -5.35 -9.44 7.30
N LEU A 103 -4.14 -9.90 6.99
CA LEU A 103 -3.08 -10.13 7.96
C LEU A 103 -2.16 -8.92 7.95
N LYS A 104 -2.55 -7.86 8.65
CA LYS A 104 -1.70 -6.68 8.84
C LYS A 104 -0.51 -7.02 9.75
N CYS A 105 0.54 -7.60 9.17
CA CYS A 105 1.79 -7.86 9.88
C CYS A 105 2.61 -6.56 10.03
N HIS A 106 2.84 -6.15 11.27
CA HIS A 106 3.70 -5.00 11.62
C HIS A 106 5.18 -5.38 11.61
N ARG A 107 5.72 -5.71 10.43
CA ARG A 107 7.18 -5.74 10.25
C ARG A 107 7.53 -4.90 9.03
N SER A 108 8.37 -3.89 9.25
CA SER A 108 8.91 -3.03 8.20
C SER A 108 9.81 -3.87 7.29
N ASP A 109 9.24 -4.39 6.20
CA ASP A 109 10.00 -5.06 5.16
C ASP A 109 9.45 -4.69 3.78
N VAL A 110 10.26 -3.96 3.00
CA VAL A 110 9.91 -3.59 1.62
C VAL A 110 9.87 -4.82 0.72
N ASN A 111 10.64 -5.88 1.04
CA ASN A 111 10.74 -7.08 0.22
C ASN A 111 9.43 -7.91 0.24
N ARG A 112 8.41 -7.44 0.97
CA ARG A 112 7.07 -8.05 1.04
C ARG A 112 5.99 -7.01 0.73
N THR A 113 6.31 -6.08 -0.15
CA THR A 113 5.42 -5.02 -0.61
C THR A 113 5.49 -4.88 -2.12
N ALA A 114 4.45 -4.33 -2.73
CA ALA A 114 4.41 -4.03 -4.16
C ALA A 114 3.56 -2.79 -4.42
N LEU A 115 3.84 -2.10 -5.52
CA LEU A 115 2.89 -1.19 -6.13
C LEU A 115 1.97 -2.00 -7.05
N VAL A 116 0.67 -1.95 -6.78
CA VAL A 116 -0.33 -2.70 -7.56
C VAL A 116 -1.18 -1.73 -8.35
N THR A 117 -1.22 -1.90 -9.66
CA THR A 117 -2.14 -1.24 -10.58
C THR A 117 -3.17 -2.26 -11.04
N ALA A 118 -4.46 -1.99 -10.88
CA ALA A 118 -5.45 -2.95 -11.34
C ALA A 118 -6.75 -2.32 -11.83
N LYS A 119 -7.36 -3.02 -12.80
CA LYS A 119 -8.74 -2.86 -13.24
C LYS A 119 -9.42 -4.21 -13.17
N ILE A 120 -10.56 -4.24 -12.48
CA ILE A 120 -11.32 -5.46 -12.26
C ILE A 120 -12.75 -5.22 -12.75
N LYS A 121 -13.17 -5.93 -13.80
CA LYS A 121 -14.45 -5.71 -14.50
C LYS A 121 -14.55 -4.26 -15.01
N ASN A 122 -15.76 -3.72 -14.98
CA ASN A 122 -16.09 -2.33 -15.31
C ASN A 122 -15.77 -1.34 -14.18
N ASN A 123 -14.99 -1.73 -13.17
CA ASN A 123 -14.57 -0.80 -12.12
C ASN A 123 -13.45 0.13 -12.61
N PRO A 124 -13.30 1.31 -11.99
CA PRO A 124 -12.21 2.23 -12.33
C PRO A 124 -10.83 1.61 -12.08
N TRP A 125 -9.84 2.02 -12.87
CA TRP A 125 -8.45 1.71 -12.55
C TRP A 125 -8.07 2.27 -11.18
N PHE A 126 -7.19 1.55 -10.47
CA PHE A 126 -6.51 2.07 -9.29
C PHE A 126 -5.05 1.66 -9.28
N THR A 127 -4.23 2.47 -8.61
CA THR A 127 -2.83 2.18 -8.29
C THR A 127 -2.60 2.40 -6.80
N ALA A 128 -2.18 1.36 -6.08
CA ALA A 128 -2.06 1.39 -4.63
C ALA A 128 -0.89 0.55 -4.12
N PHE A 129 -0.26 1.01 -3.05
CA PHE A 129 0.75 0.26 -2.33
C PHE A 129 0.11 -0.86 -1.52
N THR A 130 0.71 -2.03 -1.59
CA THR A 130 0.18 -3.26 -1.01
C THR A 130 1.27 -3.98 -0.22
N TYR A 131 0.95 -4.37 1.01
CA TYR A 131 1.69 -5.44 1.67
C TYR A 131 1.24 -6.76 1.08
N LEU A 132 2.19 -7.58 0.62
CA LEU A 132 1.87 -8.81 -0.11
C LEU A 132 1.06 -9.76 0.79
N GLY A 133 -0.05 -10.27 0.25
CA GLY A 133 -1.06 -11.05 0.99
C GLY A 133 -2.20 -10.22 1.59
N ASP A 134 -2.13 -8.88 1.57
CA ASP A 134 -3.23 -8.00 1.94
C ASP A 134 -3.92 -7.44 0.67
N LEU A 135 -5.13 -6.88 0.83
CA LEU A 135 -5.76 -6.09 -0.23
C LEU A 135 -5.03 -4.74 -0.41
N PRO A 136 -4.97 -4.17 -1.64
CA PRO A 136 -4.35 -2.87 -1.95
C PRO A 136 -4.99 -1.63 -1.28
N THR A 137 -4.92 -1.56 0.04
CA THR A 137 -5.58 -0.56 0.89
C THR A 137 -4.70 -0.15 2.08
N GLY A 138 -3.59 -0.87 2.29
CA GLY A 138 -2.80 -0.89 3.52
C GLY A 138 -1.89 0.33 3.78
N ALA A 139 -1.78 1.27 2.85
CA ALA A 139 -0.93 2.46 3.02
C ALA A 139 -1.41 3.69 2.23
N PHE A 140 -1.39 3.65 0.91
CA PHE A 140 -1.76 4.77 0.05
C PHE A 140 -2.15 4.26 -1.34
N GLY A 141 -2.81 5.12 -2.11
CA GLY A 141 -3.13 4.85 -3.51
C GLY A 141 -3.93 5.97 -4.14
N ALA A 142 -4.21 5.79 -5.43
CA ALA A 142 -5.07 6.66 -6.23
C ALA A 142 -5.93 5.85 -7.19
N ASN A 143 -7.03 6.43 -7.68
CA ASN A 143 -7.88 5.84 -8.70
C ASN A 143 -8.08 6.76 -9.92
N GLN A 144 -8.69 6.20 -10.97
CA GLN A 144 -8.96 6.88 -12.24
C GLN A 144 -9.88 8.11 -12.12
N HIS A 145 -10.51 8.31 -10.96
CA HIS A 145 -11.34 9.49 -10.69
C HIS A 145 -10.57 10.61 -9.99
N GLY A 146 -9.24 10.51 -9.91
CA GLY A 146 -8.39 11.50 -9.24
C GLY A 146 -8.50 11.48 -7.72
N VAL A 147 -9.07 10.43 -7.14
CA VAL A 147 -9.15 10.27 -5.67
C VAL A 147 -7.86 9.63 -5.19
N ALA A 148 -7.07 10.38 -4.43
CA ALA A 148 -5.90 9.88 -3.71
C ALA A 148 -6.21 9.67 -2.23
N PHE A 149 -5.57 8.67 -1.60
CA PHE A 149 -5.69 8.42 -0.17
C PHE A 149 -4.34 8.08 0.46
N SER A 150 -4.24 8.35 1.77
CA SER A 150 -3.18 7.88 2.65
C SER A 150 -3.79 7.37 3.95
N MET A 151 -3.24 6.31 4.52
CA MET A 151 -3.72 5.71 5.76
C MET A 151 -2.67 5.80 6.86
N ASN A 152 -3.06 6.38 7.99
CA ASN A 152 -2.28 6.36 9.23
C ASN A 152 -2.91 5.38 10.23
N CYS A 153 -2.07 4.68 10.99
CA CYS A 153 -2.55 3.83 12.08
C CYS A 153 -2.97 4.70 13.26
N VAL A 154 -4.25 4.64 13.63
CA VAL A 154 -4.79 5.27 14.84
C VAL A 154 -5.11 4.18 15.85
N LYS A 155 -4.65 4.36 17.09
CA LYS A 155 -4.98 3.48 18.22
C LYS A 155 -5.93 4.21 19.15
N ASN A 156 -7.19 3.79 19.16
CA ASN A 156 -8.18 4.27 20.12
C ASN A 156 -8.35 3.26 21.26
N VAL A 157 -8.58 3.77 22.47
CA VAL A 157 -8.84 2.98 23.69
C VAL A 157 -10.20 2.26 23.62
N THR A 158 -11.07 2.70 22.71
CA THR A 158 -12.46 2.25 22.57
C THR A 158 -12.72 1.77 21.14
N ILE A 159 -12.11 0.66 20.73
CA ILE A 159 -12.61 -0.10 19.57
C ILE A 159 -13.13 -1.42 20.11
N VAL A 160 -14.41 -1.69 19.83
CA VAL A 160 -15.10 -2.94 20.13
C VAL A 160 -14.57 -4.03 19.19
N CYS A 161 -13.34 -4.45 19.42
CA CYS A 161 -12.70 -5.64 18.85
C CYS A 161 -11.70 -6.11 19.91
N PHE A 162 -11.90 -7.32 20.44
CA PHE A 162 -11.27 -7.94 21.62
C PHE A 162 -9.74 -8.18 21.55
N VAL A 163 -8.95 -7.22 21.08
CA VAL A 163 -7.50 -7.18 21.30
C VAL A 163 -7.26 -6.04 22.28
N GLY A 164 -6.78 -6.37 23.48
CA GLY A 164 -6.72 -5.47 24.65
C GLY A 164 -6.12 -4.09 24.37
N ARG A 165 -6.35 -3.15 25.32
CA ARG A 165 -5.88 -1.75 25.28
C ARG A 165 -4.54 -1.62 24.56
N GLN A 166 -4.57 -1.06 23.35
CA GLN A 166 -3.34 -0.73 22.64
C GLN A 166 -2.92 0.70 23.03
N PRO A 167 -1.81 0.87 23.78
CA PRO A 167 -1.34 2.21 24.10
C PRO A 167 -0.94 2.95 22.83
N VAL A 168 -1.23 4.26 22.81
CA VAL A 168 -0.67 5.18 21.82
C VAL A 168 0.84 5.20 22.03
N PHE A 169 1.62 4.97 20.97
CA PHE A 169 3.07 4.98 21.09
C PHE A 169 3.58 6.40 21.40
N PRO A 170 4.55 6.57 22.32
CA PRO A 170 5.14 7.86 22.64
C PRO A 170 5.60 8.65 21.39
N SER A 171 6.16 7.97 20.40
CA SER A 171 6.57 8.56 19.12
C SER A 171 5.45 9.26 18.34
N SER A 172 4.18 8.90 18.58
CA SER A 172 3.03 9.58 17.95
C SER A 172 2.82 10.97 18.55
N TYR A 173 2.93 11.11 19.87
CA TYR A 173 2.82 12.42 20.54
C TYR A 173 4.00 13.32 20.22
N HIS A 174 5.22 12.77 20.13
CA HIS A 174 6.40 13.55 19.76
C HIS A 174 6.31 14.09 18.33
N ARG A 175 5.86 13.28 17.35
CA ARG A 175 5.66 13.78 15.99
C ARG A 175 4.57 14.85 15.93
N LEU A 176 3.47 14.68 16.68
CA LEU A 176 2.43 15.71 16.75
C LEU A 176 2.98 17.03 17.35
N ARG A 177 3.76 16.97 18.43
CA ARG A 177 4.45 18.14 19.01
C ARG A 177 5.47 18.73 18.04
N ARG A 178 6.22 17.91 17.31
CA ARG A 178 7.16 18.41 16.31
C ARG A 178 6.44 19.22 15.24
N TYR A 179 5.30 18.72 14.74
CA TYR A 179 4.49 19.44 13.76
C TYR A 179 3.96 20.79 14.26
N THR A 180 3.75 20.99 15.57
CA THR A 180 3.34 22.31 16.09
C THR A 180 4.48 23.36 16.07
N HIS A 181 5.74 22.93 15.90
CA HIS A 181 6.91 23.82 15.87
C HIS A 181 7.52 23.96 14.47
N VAL A 182 7.00 23.25 13.47
CA VAL A 182 7.47 23.33 12.09
C VAL A 182 6.61 24.32 11.31
N THR A 183 7.24 25.24 10.58
CA THR A 183 6.54 26.10 9.63
C THR A 183 5.98 25.25 8.48
N PRO A 184 4.67 25.35 8.15
CA PRO A 184 4.10 24.59 7.04
C PRO A 184 4.97 24.71 5.77
N PRO A 185 5.41 23.57 5.20
CA PRO A 185 6.31 23.60 4.06
C PRO A 185 5.60 24.21 2.86
N SER A 186 6.35 24.97 2.05
CA SER A 186 5.79 25.77 0.96
C SER A 186 6.42 25.50 -0.40
N SER A 187 7.31 24.52 -0.45
CA SER A 187 7.96 23.95 -1.62
C SER A 187 8.14 22.44 -1.44
N VAL A 188 8.24 21.69 -2.53
CA VAL A 188 8.54 20.25 -2.45
C VAL A 188 9.84 19.99 -1.71
N ALA A 189 10.90 20.78 -1.94
CA ALA A 189 12.15 20.66 -1.19
C ALA A 189 11.94 20.77 0.34
N SER A 190 11.13 21.73 0.79
CA SER A 190 10.82 21.87 2.23
C SER A 190 9.94 20.73 2.77
N ILE A 191 9.06 20.16 1.94
CA ILE A 191 8.28 18.96 2.30
C ILE A 191 9.23 17.77 2.52
N LEU A 192 10.14 17.52 1.58
CA LEU A 192 11.08 16.41 1.66
C LEU A 192 12.05 16.56 2.83
N ALA A 193 12.51 17.79 3.12
CA ALA A 193 13.32 18.08 4.30
C ALA A 193 12.57 17.77 5.60
N LEU A 194 11.29 18.14 5.68
CA LEU A 194 10.44 17.84 6.83
C LEU A 194 10.19 16.34 7.00
N LEU A 195 9.80 15.65 5.93
CA LEU A 195 9.57 14.20 5.94
C LEU A 195 10.86 13.41 6.22
N GLY A 196 12.01 14.00 5.89
CA GLY A 196 13.34 13.48 6.14
C GLY A 196 13.93 13.90 7.50
N ASP A 197 13.16 14.61 8.34
CA ASP A 197 13.67 15.14 9.61
C ASP A 197 14.07 13.99 10.53
N GLN A 198 15.35 13.95 10.86
CA GLN A 198 15.94 13.04 11.83
C GLN A 198 16.41 13.75 13.09
N VAL A 199 16.12 15.05 13.22
CA VAL A 199 16.47 15.81 14.41
C VAL A 199 15.51 15.41 15.52
N SER A 200 16.07 15.03 16.66
CA SER A 200 15.28 14.89 17.89
C SER A 200 15.33 16.17 18.70
N GLU A 201 14.26 16.44 19.46
CA GLU A 201 14.26 17.45 20.53
C GLU A 201 15.31 17.14 21.63
N ARG A 202 16.00 16.00 21.54
CA ARG A 202 17.00 15.46 22.47
C ARG A 202 18.36 16.17 22.43
N ALA A 203 18.53 17.25 21.67
CA ALA A 203 19.61 18.20 21.92
C ALA A 203 19.47 18.92 23.28
N MET A 204 18.39 18.69 24.06
CA MET A 204 18.18 19.32 25.36
C MET A 204 17.91 18.41 26.58
N SER A 205 17.65 17.10 26.48
CA SER A 205 17.68 16.18 27.65
C SER A 205 17.45 14.71 27.27
N SER A 206 17.85 13.79 28.15
CA SER A 206 18.02 12.32 28.06
C SER A 206 16.84 11.42 27.59
N TYR A 207 15.79 11.93 26.94
CA TYR A 207 14.54 11.27 26.43
C TYR A 207 14.45 10.82 24.94
N THR A 208 14.18 9.56 24.58
CA THR A 208 14.26 8.90 23.25
C THR A 208 14.05 9.81 22.05
N SER A 209 14.94 9.72 21.04
CA SER A 209 14.89 10.54 19.83
C SER A 209 13.75 10.05 18.92
N TYR A 210 12.67 10.81 18.74
CA TYR A 210 11.54 10.46 17.88
C TYR A 210 11.54 11.25 16.55
N PRO A 211 12.41 10.88 15.60
CA PRO A 211 12.46 11.52 14.29
C PRO A 211 11.17 11.32 13.51
N ILE A 212 11.01 12.04 12.40
CA ILE A 212 9.93 11.78 11.43
C ILE A 212 10.36 10.65 10.48
N PHE A 213 11.63 10.67 10.04
CA PHE A 213 12.18 9.62 9.19
C PHE A 213 12.97 8.59 10.01
N HIS A 214 12.56 7.34 9.92
CA HIS A 214 13.18 6.26 10.68
C HIS A 214 13.99 5.35 9.75
N ASP A 215 15.29 5.31 9.97
CA ASP A 215 16.24 4.42 9.30
C ASP A 215 17.30 3.91 10.29
N ASP A 216 18.32 3.21 9.77
CA ASP A 216 19.43 2.71 10.58
C ASP A 216 20.21 3.84 11.27
N LYS A 217 20.34 5.02 10.64
CA LYS A 217 21.01 6.19 11.24
C LYS A 217 20.25 6.69 12.48
N SER A 218 18.93 6.72 12.43
CA SER A 218 18.11 7.12 13.58
C SER A 218 18.07 6.07 14.69
N HIS A 219 18.06 4.77 14.35
CA HIS A 219 18.13 3.70 15.33
C HIS A 219 19.47 3.66 16.06
N ALA A 220 20.57 3.93 15.35
CA ALA A 220 21.89 4.09 15.96
C ALA A 220 21.93 5.24 16.99
N LYS A 221 21.02 6.21 16.89
CA LYS A 221 20.83 7.32 17.86
C LYS A 221 19.82 6.99 18.96
N GLY A 222 19.36 5.74 19.04
CA GLY A 222 18.46 5.25 20.06
C GLY A 222 16.97 5.49 19.78
N GLU A 223 16.56 5.70 18.52
CA GLU A 223 15.13 5.63 18.16
C GLU A 223 14.60 4.20 18.34
N LEU A 224 13.35 4.06 18.80
CA LEU A 224 12.72 2.78 19.15
C LEU A 224 11.50 2.42 18.28
N SER A 225 11.08 3.28 17.35
CA SER A 225 9.98 2.99 16.42
C SER A 225 10.43 2.13 15.24
N ASN A 226 9.50 1.49 14.54
CA ASN A 226 9.81 0.79 13.29
C ASN A 226 10.32 1.74 12.17
N TRP A 227 11.03 1.19 11.18
CA TRP A 227 11.58 1.89 10.02
C TRP A 227 10.51 2.47 9.08
N THR A 228 10.81 3.62 8.49
CA THR A 228 10.09 4.19 7.35
C THR A 228 10.39 3.38 6.10
N LEU A 229 9.36 2.79 5.50
CA LEU A 229 9.51 1.90 4.34
C LEU A 229 9.68 2.67 3.03
N ILE A 230 8.82 3.66 2.82
CA ILE A 230 8.73 4.40 1.58
C ILE A 230 8.20 5.80 1.87
N THR A 231 8.66 6.76 1.09
CA THR A 231 8.08 8.10 1.03
C THR A 231 7.46 8.29 -0.33
N VAL A 232 6.25 8.84 -0.36
CA VAL A 232 5.56 9.22 -1.59
C VAL A 232 5.12 10.67 -1.52
N LEU A 233 5.09 11.32 -2.69
CA LEU A 233 4.63 12.69 -2.84
C LEU A 233 3.49 12.73 -3.85
N PHE A 234 2.32 13.18 -3.42
CA PHE A 234 1.19 13.50 -4.30
C PHE A 234 1.32 14.97 -4.73
N ASP A 235 1.77 15.19 -5.96
CA ASP A 235 1.68 16.49 -6.63
C ASP A 235 0.31 16.60 -7.30
N VAL A 236 -0.70 16.91 -6.48
CA VAL A 236 -2.11 17.01 -6.94
C VAL A 236 -2.29 18.09 -8.00
N LYS A 237 -1.45 19.14 -7.98
CA LYS A 237 -1.54 20.25 -8.94
C LYS A 237 -1.15 19.82 -10.34
N ASN A 238 -0.06 19.06 -10.44
CA ASN A 238 0.42 18.56 -11.73
C ASN A 238 -0.15 17.18 -12.09
N GLY A 239 -0.95 16.57 -11.19
CA GLY A 239 -1.53 15.26 -11.41
C GLY A 239 -0.49 14.15 -11.40
N VAL A 240 0.52 14.21 -10.51
CA VAL A 240 1.60 13.22 -10.47
C VAL A 240 1.81 12.68 -9.07
N LEU A 241 2.01 11.37 -8.96
CA LEU A 241 2.49 10.71 -7.74
C LEU A 241 3.93 10.24 -7.95
N TYR A 242 4.83 10.74 -7.10
CA TYR A 242 6.23 10.31 -7.07
C TYR A 242 6.43 9.30 -5.95
N LEU A 243 6.96 8.13 -6.29
CA LEU A 243 7.42 7.15 -5.30
C LEU A 243 8.93 7.25 -5.19
N LEU A 244 9.42 7.58 -4.00
CA LEU A 244 10.86 7.66 -3.73
C LEU A 244 11.42 6.26 -3.44
N ARG A 245 12.72 6.10 -3.65
CA ARG A 245 13.42 4.85 -3.34
C ARG A 245 13.11 4.38 -1.91
N PRO A 246 12.65 3.14 -1.72
CA PRO A 246 12.35 2.61 -0.40
C PRO A 246 13.57 2.63 0.52
N ARG A 247 13.34 2.82 1.84
CA ARG A 247 14.37 2.87 2.91
C ARG A 247 15.45 3.96 2.74
N VAL A 248 15.24 4.95 1.88
CA VAL A 248 16.15 6.09 1.73
C VAL A 248 15.49 7.35 2.26
N ASN A 249 16.24 8.16 3.01
CA ASN A 249 15.76 9.45 3.51
C ASN A 249 15.27 10.32 2.33
N PRO A 250 14.05 10.87 2.37
CA PRO A 250 13.47 11.59 1.24
C PRO A 250 14.25 12.84 0.81
N GLY A 251 15.06 13.44 1.68
CA GLY A 251 15.99 14.51 1.28
C GLY A 251 17.08 14.02 0.31
N GLU A 252 17.53 12.78 0.47
CA GLU A 252 18.59 12.15 -0.31
C GLU A 252 18.03 11.26 -1.45
N ALA A 253 16.80 10.74 -1.28
CA ALA A 253 16.23 9.71 -2.13
C ALA A 253 16.05 10.16 -3.59
N ARG A 254 16.30 9.21 -4.49
CA ARG A 254 15.93 9.27 -5.90
C ARG A 254 14.46 8.85 -6.10
N VAL A 255 13.84 9.31 -7.18
CA VAL A 255 12.51 8.83 -7.58
C VAL A 255 12.66 7.43 -8.17
N ALA A 256 11.85 6.48 -7.73
CA ALA A 256 11.82 5.10 -8.22
C ALA A 256 10.73 4.87 -9.26
N MET A 257 9.56 5.47 -9.05
CA MET A 257 8.42 5.37 -9.95
C MET A 257 7.67 6.70 -10.02
N VAL A 258 7.06 6.95 -11.17
CA VAL A 258 6.15 8.08 -11.40
C VAL A 258 4.82 7.52 -11.86
N VAL A 259 3.74 7.97 -11.24
CA VAL A 259 2.37 7.59 -11.61
C VAL A 259 1.64 8.85 -12.07
N ASP A 260 1.03 8.78 -13.24
CA ASP A 260 0.08 9.80 -13.70
C ASP A 260 -1.23 9.66 -12.90
N LEU A 261 -1.64 10.68 -12.16
CA LEU A 261 -2.87 10.65 -11.36
C LEU A 261 -4.14 10.86 -12.21
N LEU A 262 -3.99 11.36 -13.44
CA LEU A 262 -5.07 11.48 -14.41
C LEU A 262 -5.22 10.19 -15.24
N ASP A 263 -4.13 9.41 -15.36
CA ASP A 263 -4.14 8.07 -15.94
C ASP A 263 -3.38 7.09 -15.04
N VAL A 264 -4.02 6.65 -13.94
CA VAL A 264 -3.37 5.84 -12.90
C VAL A 264 -2.82 4.49 -13.38
N GLN A 265 -3.20 4.02 -14.58
CA GLN A 265 -2.62 2.82 -15.18
C GLN A 265 -1.21 3.10 -15.77
N HIS A 266 -0.89 4.36 -16.04
CA HIS A 266 0.40 4.81 -16.55
C HIS A 266 1.41 4.95 -15.41
N VAL A 267 2.05 3.83 -15.09
CA VAL A 267 3.17 3.77 -14.14
C VAL A 267 4.47 3.72 -14.92
N LYS A 268 5.34 4.71 -14.70
CA LYS A 268 6.71 4.71 -15.21
C LYS A 268 7.68 4.22 -14.13
N VAL A 269 8.21 3.02 -14.32
CA VAL A 269 9.32 2.47 -13.52
C VAL A 269 10.63 3.07 -14.02
N LEU A 270 11.45 3.64 -13.12
CA LEU A 270 12.69 4.34 -13.50
C LEU A 270 13.90 3.48 -13.17
N HIS A 271 14.56 2.93 -14.22
CA HIS A 271 15.64 1.95 -14.05
C HIS A 271 17.02 2.59 -13.97
N THR A 272 17.21 3.73 -14.62
CA THR A 272 18.53 4.37 -14.74
C THR A 272 18.67 5.58 -13.81
N ALA A 273 19.89 5.85 -13.34
CA ALA A 273 20.18 7.03 -12.54
C ALA A 273 19.73 8.33 -13.23
N SER A 274 19.92 8.44 -14.55
CA SER A 274 19.52 9.61 -15.34
C SER A 274 18.00 9.84 -15.31
N GLU A 275 17.20 8.78 -15.46
CA GLU A 275 15.73 8.90 -15.38
C GLU A 275 15.28 9.31 -13.98
N GLN A 276 15.89 8.72 -12.96
CA GLN A 276 15.58 8.99 -11.57
C GLN A 276 15.94 10.43 -11.16
N ASP A 277 17.09 10.92 -11.62
CA ASP A 277 17.58 12.28 -11.35
C ASP A 277 16.76 13.33 -12.13
N LEU A 278 16.36 13.03 -13.37
CA LEU A 278 15.43 13.88 -14.13
C LEU A 278 14.06 13.97 -13.45
N ALA A 279 13.50 12.84 -13.02
CA ALA A 279 12.23 12.82 -12.30
C ALA A 279 12.32 13.58 -10.96
N LYS A 280 13.43 13.46 -10.23
CA LYS A 280 13.68 14.25 -9.01
C LYS A 280 13.75 15.75 -9.32
N THR A 281 14.41 16.13 -10.41
CA THR A 281 14.48 17.53 -10.86
C THR A 281 13.09 18.08 -11.16
N ASN A 282 12.27 17.34 -11.91
CA ASN A 282 10.88 17.71 -12.20
C ASN A 282 10.03 17.85 -10.92
N MET A 283 10.17 16.89 -9.99
CA MET A 283 9.48 16.91 -8.70
C MET A 283 9.87 18.15 -7.86
N LEU A 284 11.15 18.54 -7.87
CA LEU A 284 11.63 19.71 -7.12
C LEU A 284 11.27 21.04 -7.78
N ALA A 285 11.13 21.06 -9.10
CA ALA A 285 10.70 22.23 -9.86
C ALA A 285 9.23 22.63 -9.59
N THR A 286 8.48 21.79 -8.88
CA THR A 286 7.16 22.14 -8.35
C THR A 286 7.30 23.20 -7.23
N THR A 287 7.44 24.48 -7.60
CA THR A 287 7.39 25.63 -6.68
C THR A 287 6.35 26.68 -7.13
N LYS A 288 5.66 27.27 -6.13
CA LYS A 288 4.68 28.41 -6.13
C LYS A 288 4.71 29.34 -7.36
N ALA A 289 3.64 29.91 -7.91
CA ALA A 289 2.18 29.89 -7.74
C ALA A 289 1.59 30.38 -9.09
N ARG A 290 0.45 29.85 -9.54
CA ARG A 290 -0.47 30.69 -10.32
C ARG A 290 -1.47 31.19 -9.28
N SER A 291 -1.35 32.47 -8.95
CA SER A 291 -2.39 33.27 -8.28
C SER A 291 -3.70 33.12 -9.02
#